data_AF-A0A0R2CPE3-F1
#
_entry.id   AF-A0A0R2CPE3-F1
#
_cell.length_a   1.000
_cell.length_b   1.000
_cell.length_c   1.000
_cell.angle_alpha   90.00
_cell.angle_beta   90.00
_cell.angle_gamma   90.00
#
_symmetry.space_group_name_H-M   'P 1'
#
loop_
_entity.id
_entity.type
_entity.pdbx_description
1 polymer ?
#
loop_
_entity_poly.entity_id
_entity_poly.type
_entity_poly.pdbx_seq_one_letter_code
_entity_poly.pdbx_strand_id
1 'polypeptide(L)'
;MKKLLQFNIKDTEKHKIDTNKLIKEVVEYNGKDFLFDGLSNSEIKEEYYDEKIYQLDKYQINTISDIKLSKQDDHYSIVISIEGIENFFTIGSVPQSLTLKIDNLLEGSDIKCEIVMMGGKYKKVIVNDDGSEVVKSFREPILFSLSIYERPAIPTGYSQIGYEDINEKHIDYFCPNCKEKLSGKRNCLTCGLEIFYPGEKHPKTTSEKIIETSNKISIAGDSVQSFGNSMILGCTIPIIIIILIMLLF
;
A
#
# COMPACT_ATOMS: atom_id res chain seq x y z
N MET A 1 -15.28 10.79 9.40
CA MET A 1 -15.65 9.50 8.76
C MET A 1 -16.47 8.68 9.73
N LYS A 2 -17.48 7.94 9.26
CA LYS A 2 -18.33 7.11 10.14
C LYS A 2 -17.69 5.72 10.29
N LYS A 3 -17.41 5.30 11.52
CA LYS A 3 -16.89 3.95 11.80
C LYS A 3 -18.01 2.92 11.67
N LEU A 4 -17.82 1.93 10.80
CA LEU A 4 -18.80 0.89 10.50
C LEU A 4 -18.53 -0.41 11.29
N LEU A 5 -17.26 -0.74 11.46
CA LEU A 5 -16.83 -1.95 12.15
C LEU A 5 -15.46 -1.74 12.80
N GLN A 6 -15.23 -2.42 13.93
CA GLN A 6 -13.91 -2.54 14.53
C GLN A 6 -13.77 -3.92 15.17
N PHE A 7 -12.61 -4.56 15.01
CA PHE A 7 -12.29 -5.82 15.67
C PHE A 7 -10.79 -6.00 15.85
N ASN A 8 -10.40 -6.89 16.76
CA ASN A 8 -9.00 -7.29 16.93
C ASN A 8 -8.66 -8.40 15.94
N ILE A 9 -7.51 -8.26 15.30
CA ILE A 9 -7.01 -9.22 14.32
C ILE A 9 -6.47 -10.43 15.07
N LYS A 10 -6.90 -11.63 14.68
CA LYS A 10 -6.35 -12.87 15.22
C LYS A 10 -5.07 -13.23 14.47
N ASP A 11 -3.98 -13.29 15.22
CA ASP A 11 -2.67 -13.63 14.70
C ASP A 11 -2.48 -15.16 14.62
N THR A 12 -1.79 -15.63 13.59
CA THR A 12 -1.35 -17.03 13.45
C THR A 12 0.17 -17.06 13.38
N GLU A 13 0.83 -18.20 13.56
CA GLU A 13 2.30 -18.27 13.44
C GLU A 13 2.80 -17.80 12.06
N LYS A 14 2.02 -18.05 10.99
CA LYS A 14 2.31 -17.53 9.65
C LYS A 14 2.23 -15.99 9.62
N HIS A 15 1.18 -15.43 10.20
CA HIS A 15 0.96 -13.98 10.25
C HIS A 15 1.99 -13.25 11.13
N LYS A 16 2.53 -13.90 12.17
CA LYS A 16 3.63 -13.34 12.98
C LYS A 16 4.89 -13.09 12.17
N ILE A 17 5.22 -13.98 11.23
CA ILE A 17 6.40 -13.81 10.36
C ILE A 17 6.22 -12.57 9.48
N ASP A 18 5.07 -12.46 8.82
CA ASP A 18 4.77 -11.33 7.94
C ASP A 18 4.60 -10.03 8.72
N THR A 19 4.05 -10.07 9.93
CA THR A 19 3.98 -8.93 10.84
C THR A 19 5.38 -8.42 11.20
N ASN A 20 6.31 -9.31 11.58
CA ASN A 20 7.67 -8.88 11.90
C ASN A 20 8.40 -8.29 10.68
N LYS A 21 8.17 -8.84 9.48
CA LYS A 21 8.69 -8.25 8.24
C LYS A 21 8.09 -6.87 7.99
N LEU A 22 6.77 -6.72 8.10
CA LEU A 22 6.08 -5.45 7.95
C LEU A 22 6.68 -4.39 8.90
N ILE A 23 6.79 -4.70 10.19
CA ILE A 23 7.33 -3.75 11.18
C ILE A 23 8.77 -3.35 10.84
N LYS A 24 9.58 -4.28 10.35
CA LYS A 24 10.94 -3.97 9.90
C LYS A 24 10.92 -2.96 8.75
N GLU A 25 10.08 -3.19 7.74
CA GLU A 25 9.96 -2.30 6.57
C GLU A 25 9.41 -0.92 6.97
N VAL A 26 8.43 -0.86 7.89
CA VAL A 26 7.92 0.42 8.43
C VAL A 26 9.02 1.20 9.17
N VAL A 27 9.86 0.52 9.94
CA VAL A 27 11.00 1.13 10.63
C VAL A 27 12.04 1.65 9.64
N GLU A 28 12.34 0.89 8.58
CA GLU A 28 13.30 1.29 7.55
C GLU A 28 12.77 2.46 6.72
N TYR A 29 11.48 2.45 6.39
CA TYR A 29 10.80 3.52 5.63
C TYR A 29 10.82 4.86 6.38
N ASN A 30 10.49 4.86 7.68
CA ASN A 30 10.45 6.09 8.47
C ASN A 30 11.84 6.67 8.74
N GLY A 31 12.90 5.85 8.71
CA GLY A 31 14.23 6.30 9.11
C GLY A 31 14.38 6.45 10.63
N LYS A 32 15.63 6.55 11.10
CA LYS A 32 15.96 6.49 12.53
C LYS A 32 15.45 7.67 13.34
N ASP A 33 15.35 8.84 12.71
CA ASP A 33 15.04 10.10 13.37
C ASP A 33 13.55 10.26 13.72
N PHE A 34 12.71 9.37 13.20
CA PHE A 34 11.26 9.36 13.47
C PHE A 34 10.85 8.23 14.42
N LEU A 35 11.81 7.45 14.92
CA LEU A 35 11.55 6.38 15.88
C LEU A 35 11.48 6.95 17.29
N PHE A 36 10.60 6.40 18.13
CA PHE A 36 10.40 6.90 19.50
C PHE A 36 10.03 8.39 19.54
N ASP A 37 9.17 8.81 18.62
CA ASP A 37 8.76 10.21 18.41
C ASP A 37 9.95 11.17 18.15
N GLY A 38 11.08 10.62 17.69
CA GLY A 38 12.32 11.36 17.44
C GLY A 38 13.12 11.70 18.71
N LEU A 39 12.71 11.19 19.86
CA LEU A 39 13.30 11.53 21.14
C LEU A 39 14.61 10.76 21.41
N SER A 40 15.62 11.51 21.84
CA SER A 40 16.84 10.97 22.41
C SER A 40 16.57 10.37 23.80
N ASN A 41 17.52 9.57 24.30
CA ASN A 41 17.40 9.04 25.66
C ASN A 41 17.45 10.13 26.74
N SER A 42 18.07 11.27 26.48
CA SER A 42 18.09 12.38 27.44
C SER A 42 16.72 13.05 27.50
N GLU A 43 16.12 13.34 26.36
CA GLU A 43 14.76 13.93 26.28
C GLU A 43 13.70 13.00 26.91
N ILE A 44 13.78 11.68 26.67
CA ILE A 44 12.89 10.70 27.30
C ILE A 44 12.99 10.76 28.84
N LYS A 45 14.19 10.98 29.40
CA LYS A 45 14.36 11.10 30.85
C LYS A 45 13.74 12.37 31.42
N GLU A 46 13.91 13.48 30.72
CA GLU A 46 13.48 14.80 31.19
C GLU A 46 11.96 14.98 31.08
N GLU A 47 11.34 14.45 30.02
CA GLU A 47 9.95 14.76 29.67
C GLU A 47 8.96 13.62 29.97
N TYR A 48 9.40 12.36 30.04
CA TYR A 48 8.51 11.19 30.06
C TYR A 48 8.81 10.22 31.21
N TYR A 49 8.75 10.73 32.44
CA TYR A 49 8.94 9.91 33.64
C TYR A 49 7.83 8.87 33.79
N ASP A 50 8.21 7.59 33.80
CA ASP A 50 7.33 6.42 33.95
C ASP A 50 6.46 6.03 32.72
N GLU A 51 6.51 6.80 31.63
CA GLU A 51 5.76 6.51 30.40
C GLU A 51 6.49 5.55 29.44
N LYS A 52 5.71 4.86 28.60
CA LYS A 52 6.25 4.02 27.52
C LYS A 52 6.27 4.83 26.23
N ILE A 53 7.46 5.01 25.68
CA ILE A 53 7.65 5.62 24.37
C ILE A 53 7.87 4.50 23.36
N TYR A 54 6.86 4.22 22.54
CA TYR A 54 6.93 3.15 21.54
C TYR A 54 7.79 3.57 20.35
N GLN A 55 8.46 2.60 19.73
CA GLN A 55 9.31 2.83 18.57
C GLN A 55 8.54 3.43 17.40
N LEU A 56 7.27 3.09 17.27
CA LEU A 56 6.37 3.51 16.21
C LEU A 56 5.06 3.98 16.83
N ASP A 57 4.47 5.06 16.30
CA ASP A 57 3.13 5.48 16.66
C ASP A 57 2.08 4.39 16.31
N LYS A 58 0.99 4.35 17.09
CA LYS A 58 -0.09 3.36 16.92
C LYS A 58 -0.80 3.44 15.56
N TYR A 59 -0.73 4.58 14.86
CA TYR A 59 -1.29 4.78 13.53
C TYR A 59 -0.23 4.86 12.43
N GLN A 60 1.05 4.69 12.76
CA GLN A 60 2.18 4.85 11.84
C GLN A 60 2.08 4.01 10.56
N ILE A 61 1.43 2.85 10.62
CA ILE A 61 1.21 2.01 9.44
C ILE A 61 0.28 2.71 8.44
N ASN A 62 -0.79 3.38 8.91
CA ASN A 62 -1.80 3.99 8.04
C ASN A 62 -1.25 5.17 7.23
N THR A 63 -0.16 5.81 7.68
CA THR A 63 0.39 6.99 7.02
C THR A 63 1.22 6.64 5.78
N ILE A 64 1.69 5.40 5.67
CA ILE A 64 2.63 4.96 4.62
C ILE A 64 2.15 3.71 3.89
N SER A 65 0.95 3.20 4.18
CA SER A 65 0.47 1.95 3.61
C SER A 65 -0.99 2.01 3.18
N ASP A 66 -1.29 1.18 2.19
CA ASP A 66 -2.64 0.86 1.75
C ASP A 66 -3.07 -0.48 2.36
N ILE A 67 -4.25 -0.49 2.95
CA ILE A 67 -4.77 -1.62 3.74
C ILE A 67 -6.02 -2.15 3.02
N LYS A 68 -5.95 -3.43 2.62
CA LYS A 68 -7.01 -4.09 1.86
C LYS A 68 -7.48 -5.38 2.51
N LEU A 69 -8.75 -5.66 2.28
CA LEU A 69 -9.36 -6.95 2.57
C LEU A 69 -9.31 -7.80 1.30
N SER A 70 -8.59 -8.91 1.35
CA SER A 70 -8.48 -9.86 0.23
C SER A 70 -9.31 -11.10 0.55
N LYS A 71 -10.33 -11.37 -0.27
CA LYS A 71 -11.19 -12.55 -0.10
C LYS A 71 -10.51 -13.77 -0.71
N GLN A 72 -10.41 -14.85 0.06
CA GLN A 72 -10.03 -16.17 -0.40
C GLN A 72 -11.10 -17.14 0.12
N ASP A 73 -11.79 -17.83 -0.77
CA ASP A 73 -12.93 -18.68 -0.43
C ASP A 73 -13.96 -17.92 0.47
N ASP A 74 -14.20 -18.42 1.69
CA ASP A 74 -15.14 -17.86 2.68
C ASP A 74 -14.45 -17.04 3.79
N HIS A 75 -13.20 -16.62 3.59
CA HIS A 75 -12.47 -15.82 4.57
C HIS A 75 -11.80 -14.60 3.95
N TYR A 76 -11.66 -13.54 4.76
CA TYR A 76 -10.94 -12.34 4.39
C TYR A 76 -9.58 -12.32 5.08
N SER A 77 -8.52 -12.13 4.31
CA SER A 77 -7.19 -11.82 4.78
C SER A 77 -6.94 -10.31 4.74
N ILE A 78 -6.17 -9.82 5.70
CA ILE A 78 -5.84 -8.39 5.83
C ILE A 78 -4.45 -8.21 5.24
N VAL A 79 -4.41 -7.54 4.09
CA VAL A 79 -3.22 -7.34 3.28
C VAL A 79 -2.79 -5.88 3.34
N ILE A 80 -1.51 -5.66 3.58
CA ILE A 80 -0.90 -4.33 3.68
C ILE A 80 0.17 -4.20 2.61
N SER A 81 0.16 -3.10 1.88
CA SER A 81 1.25 -2.70 0.96
C SER A 81 1.77 -1.33 1.37
N ILE A 82 3.10 -1.20 1.49
CA ILE A 82 3.75 0.07 1.81
C ILE A 82 4.06 0.81 0.51
N GLU A 83 3.83 2.12 0.47
CA GLU A 83 4.13 2.94 -0.70
C GLU A 83 5.62 2.84 -1.08
N GLY A 84 5.90 2.59 -2.37
CA GLY A 84 7.27 2.44 -2.88
C GLY A 84 7.93 1.09 -2.59
N ILE A 85 7.24 0.13 -1.95
CA ILE A 85 7.76 -1.22 -1.70
C ILE A 85 6.88 -2.24 -2.44
N GLU A 86 7.48 -3.09 -3.26
CA GLU A 86 6.74 -4.11 -4.06
C GLU A 86 6.21 -5.30 -3.24
N ASN A 87 6.46 -5.33 -1.94
CA ASN A 87 6.05 -6.42 -1.04
C ASN A 87 4.65 -6.20 -0.47
N PHE A 88 3.91 -7.30 -0.33
CA PHE A 88 2.62 -7.35 0.37
C PHE A 88 2.76 -8.18 1.65
N PHE A 89 2.14 -7.71 2.73
CA PHE A 89 2.18 -8.35 4.04
C PHE A 89 0.78 -8.81 4.44
N THR A 90 0.64 -10.09 4.81
CA THR A 90 -0.63 -10.61 5.35
C THR A 90 -0.52 -10.70 6.87
N ILE A 91 -1.12 -9.75 7.57
CA ILE A 91 -0.98 -9.61 9.03
C ILE A 91 -2.08 -10.31 9.82
N GLY A 92 -3.05 -10.92 9.14
CA GLY A 92 -4.14 -11.60 9.81
C GLY A 92 -5.35 -11.87 8.93
N SER A 93 -6.38 -12.38 9.58
CA SER A 93 -7.65 -12.69 8.94
C SER A 93 -8.82 -12.10 9.73
N VAL A 94 -9.88 -11.79 9.02
CA VAL A 94 -11.16 -11.40 9.60
C VAL A 94 -11.78 -12.62 10.31
N PRO A 95 -12.30 -12.46 11.53
CA PRO A 95 -13.10 -13.50 12.17
C PRO A 95 -14.25 -13.96 11.27
N GLN A 96 -14.43 -15.26 11.10
CA GLN A 96 -15.47 -15.83 10.23
C GLN A 96 -16.90 -15.34 10.58
N SER A 97 -17.15 -15.09 11.87
CA SER A 97 -18.42 -14.51 12.35
C SER A 97 -18.72 -13.11 11.81
N LEU A 98 -17.73 -12.42 11.23
CA LEU A 98 -17.85 -11.09 10.65
C LEU A 98 -17.86 -11.11 9.11
N THR A 99 -17.58 -12.23 8.45
CA THR A 99 -17.47 -12.33 6.98
C THR A 99 -18.71 -11.79 6.29
N LEU A 100 -19.90 -12.29 6.66
CA LEU A 100 -21.17 -11.82 6.07
C LEU A 100 -21.42 -10.32 6.27
N LYS A 101 -21.00 -9.77 7.42
CA LYS A 101 -21.12 -8.33 7.67
C LYS A 101 -20.18 -7.54 6.77
N ILE A 102 -18.97 -8.04 6.53
CA ILE A 102 -18.01 -7.42 5.61
C ILE A 102 -18.47 -7.52 4.16
N ASP A 103 -19.01 -8.66 3.72
CA ASP A 103 -19.59 -8.83 2.39
C ASP A 103 -20.63 -7.72 2.11
N ASN A 104 -21.59 -7.56 3.03
CA ASN A 104 -22.63 -6.53 2.92
C ASN A 104 -22.05 -5.09 2.89
N LEU A 105 -20.96 -4.84 3.62
CA LEU A 105 -20.30 -3.52 3.63
C LEU A 105 -19.60 -3.23 2.30
N LEU A 106 -18.93 -4.23 1.72
CA LEU A 106 -18.20 -4.11 0.45
C LEU A 106 -19.14 -3.95 -0.76
N GLU A 107 -20.35 -4.52 -0.69
CA GLU A 107 -21.35 -4.36 -1.75
C GLU A 107 -22.06 -3.01 -1.69
N GLY A 108 -22.27 -2.47 -0.48
CA GLY A 108 -23.14 -1.31 -0.25
C GLY A 108 -22.42 0.03 -0.07
N SER A 109 -21.10 0.06 0.08
CA SER A 109 -20.38 1.29 0.44
C SER A 109 -18.93 1.31 -0.07
N ASP A 110 -18.44 2.51 -0.37
CA ASP A 110 -17.01 2.74 -0.49
C ASP A 110 -16.40 2.82 0.92
N ILE A 111 -15.41 1.98 1.20
CA ILE A 111 -14.88 1.79 2.55
C ILE A 111 -13.39 2.15 2.62
N LYS A 112 -12.96 2.59 3.81
CA LYS A 112 -11.56 2.77 4.18
C LYS A 112 -11.22 1.85 5.35
N CYS A 113 -10.09 1.16 5.25
CA CYS A 113 -9.54 0.34 6.33
C CYS A 113 -8.41 1.10 7.03
N GLU A 114 -8.40 1.08 8.35
CA GLU A 114 -7.29 1.58 9.17
C GLU A 114 -6.91 0.53 10.21
N ILE A 115 -5.62 0.44 10.51
CA ILE A 115 -5.08 -0.44 11.53
C ILE A 115 -4.56 0.38 12.69
N VAL A 116 -4.95 -0.03 13.89
CA VAL A 116 -4.32 0.44 15.14
C VAL A 116 -3.35 -0.64 15.59
N MET A 117 -2.08 -0.27 15.70
CA MET A 117 -1.03 -1.11 16.26
C MET A 117 -0.90 -0.86 17.76
N MET A 118 -0.72 -1.94 18.52
CA MET A 118 -0.47 -1.92 19.95
C MET A 118 0.74 -2.79 20.26
N GLY A 119 1.57 -2.38 21.23
CA GLY A 119 2.77 -3.10 21.62
C GLY A 119 3.97 -2.85 20.69
N GLY A 120 4.90 -3.80 20.63
CA GLY A 120 6.17 -3.64 19.92
C GLY A 120 7.31 -3.17 20.82
N LYS A 121 8.38 -2.65 20.21
CA LYS A 121 9.55 -2.14 20.94
C LYS A 121 9.23 -0.79 21.56
N TYR A 122 9.64 -0.57 22.80
CA TYR A 122 9.48 0.72 23.48
C TYR A 122 10.67 1.03 24.38
N LYS A 123 10.79 2.29 24.79
CA LYS A 123 11.72 2.78 25.81
C LYS A 123 10.95 3.30 27.02
N LYS A 124 11.57 3.19 28.20
CA LYS A 124 11.04 3.73 29.46
C LYS A 124 12.19 4.07 30.42
N VAL A 125 11.99 5.10 31.24
CA VAL A 125 12.90 5.46 32.35
C VAL A 125 12.74 4.46 33.50
N ILE A 126 13.85 3.92 33.98
CA ILE A 126 13.93 3.04 35.14
C ILE A 126 14.78 3.71 36.21
N VAL A 127 14.25 3.75 37.42
CA VAL A 127 14.96 4.21 38.62
C VAL A 127 15.59 2.98 39.28
N ASN A 128 16.90 2.99 39.44
CA ASN A 128 17.63 1.93 40.13
C ASN A 128 17.54 2.11 41.66
N ASP A 129 17.94 1.10 42.43
CA ASP A 129 17.89 1.12 43.90
C ASP A 129 18.76 2.24 44.53
N ASP A 130 19.77 2.72 43.81
CA ASP A 130 20.64 3.83 44.21
C ASP A 130 20.07 5.22 43.85
N GLY A 131 18.85 5.26 43.30
CA GLY A 131 18.19 6.48 42.83
C GLY A 131 18.67 6.97 41.46
N SER A 132 19.61 6.27 40.80
CA SER A 132 20.06 6.63 39.46
C SER A 132 19.02 6.26 38.39
N GLU A 133 18.88 7.11 37.38
CA GLU A 133 17.89 6.93 36.32
C GLU A 133 18.55 6.47 35.03
N VAL A 134 17.95 5.49 34.36
CA VAL A 134 18.43 4.95 33.09
C VAL A 134 17.28 4.69 32.13
N VAL A 135 17.46 4.97 30.84
CA VAL A 135 16.49 4.58 29.81
C VAL A 135 16.81 3.15 29.36
N LYS A 136 15.83 2.26 29.48
CA LYS A 136 15.94 0.87 28.99
C LYS A 136 14.97 0.62 27.85
N SER A 137 15.34 -0.31 26.97
CA SER A 137 14.49 -0.77 25.88
C SER A 137 13.82 -2.09 26.25
N PHE A 138 12.55 -2.21 25.89
CA PHE A 138 11.70 -3.37 26.16
C PHE A 138 10.93 -3.77 24.90
N ARG A 139 10.22 -4.90 24.96
CA ARG A 139 9.38 -5.38 23.86
C ARG A 139 8.11 -6.02 24.39
N GLU A 140 7.01 -5.69 23.74
CA GLU A 140 5.71 -6.33 23.92
C GLU A 140 5.27 -7.04 22.63
N PRO A 141 4.40 -8.07 22.73
CA PRO A 141 3.73 -8.63 21.56
C PRO A 141 3.03 -7.53 20.76
N ILE A 142 3.16 -7.58 19.44
CA ILE A 142 2.45 -6.66 18.54
C ILE A 142 1.05 -7.20 18.34
N LEU A 143 0.05 -6.36 18.54
CA LEU A 143 -1.35 -6.66 18.33
C LEU A 143 -1.94 -5.60 17.39
N PHE A 144 -2.86 -6.03 16.54
CA PHE A 144 -3.55 -5.14 15.61
C PHE A 144 -5.05 -5.14 15.82
N SER A 145 -5.65 -3.96 15.67
CA SER A 145 -7.10 -3.79 15.52
C SER A 145 -7.39 -3.17 14.17
N LEU A 146 -8.30 -3.79 13.40
CA LEU A 146 -8.79 -3.21 12.16
C LEU A 146 -10.06 -2.40 12.45
N SER A 147 -10.10 -1.18 11.93
CA SER A 147 -11.30 -0.36 11.85
C SER A 147 -11.69 -0.15 10.39
N ILE A 148 -12.97 -0.33 10.09
CA ILE A 148 -13.55 -0.07 8.77
C ILE A 148 -14.45 1.14 8.88
N TYR A 149 -14.25 2.10 7.99
CA TYR A 149 -15.00 3.34 7.90
C TYR A 149 -15.71 3.45 6.56
N GLU A 150 -16.83 4.16 6.56
CA GLU A 150 -17.44 4.68 5.35
C GLU A 150 -16.57 5.81 4.83
N ARG A 151 -16.10 5.70 3.57
CA ARG A 151 -15.39 6.80 2.92
C ARG A 151 -16.40 7.93 2.70
N PRO A 152 -16.09 9.17 3.08
CA PRO A 152 -16.97 10.29 2.80
C PRO A 152 -17.18 10.39 1.28
N ALA A 153 -18.43 10.52 0.86
CA ALA A 153 -18.76 10.72 -0.54
C ALA A 153 -18.01 11.95 -1.08
N ILE A 154 -17.33 11.78 -2.20
CA ILE A 154 -16.62 12.88 -2.83
C ILE A 154 -17.65 13.85 -3.40
N PRO A 155 -17.57 15.15 -3.05
CA PRO A 155 -18.52 16.11 -3.57
C PRO A 155 -18.46 16.15 -5.11
N THR A 156 -19.62 16.31 -5.76
CA THR A 156 -19.69 16.40 -7.22
C THR A 156 -18.79 17.52 -7.74
N GLY A 157 -18.03 17.22 -8.80
CA GLY A 157 -17.07 18.17 -9.39
C GLY A 157 -15.69 18.16 -8.75
N TYR A 158 -15.40 17.23 -7.84
CA TYR A 158 -14.07 17.00 -7.29
C TYR A 158 -13.38 15.80 -7.95
N SER A 159 -12.05 15.85 -7.99
CA SER A 159 -11.20 14.71 -8.31
C SER A 159 -11.10 13.82 -7.07
N GLN A 160 -11.13 12.50 -7.26
CA GLN A 160 -10.91 11.56 -6.17
C GLN A 160 -9.52 11.74 -5.55
N ILE A 161 -8.49 11.67 -6.39
CA ILE A 161 -7.10 11.80 -5.95
C ILE A 161 -6.85 13.18 -5.35
N GLY A 162 -7.30 14.24 -6.02
CA GLY A 162 -7.11 15.61 -5.51
C GLY A 162 -7.83 15.86 -4.18
N TYR A 163 -9.02 15.29 -3.98
CA TYR A 163 -9.74 15.41 -2.72
C TYR A 163 -9.05 14.61 -1.60
N GLU A 164 -8.62 13.38 -1.87
CA GLU A 164 -7.90 12.54 -0.90
C GLU A 164 -6.55 13.14 -0.51
N ASP A 165 -5.75 13.57 -1.49
CA ASP A 165 -4.42 14.12 -1.22
C ASP A 165 -4.49 15.40 -0.38
N ILE A 166 -5.45 16.29 -0.61
CA ILE A 166 -5.62 17.53 0.17
C ILE A 166 -6.22 17.25 1.56
N ASN A 167 -7.31 16.47 1.64
CA ASN A 167 -8.07 16.33 2.88
C ASN A 167 -7.56 15.22 3.79
N GLU A 168 -6.90 14.20 3.23
CA GLU A 168 -6.41 13.05 3.98
C GLU A 168 -4.88 13.04 4.10
N LYS A 169 -4.15 13.45 3.05
CA LYS A 169 -2.68 13.44 3.04
C LYS A 169 -2.04 14.82 3.25
N HIS A 170 -2.84 15.88 3.34
CA HIS A 170 -2.38 17.26 3.52
C HIS A 170 -1.38 17.76 2.45
N ILE A 171 -1.56 17.32 1.21
CA ILE A 171 -0.76 17.76 0.06
C ILE A 171 -1.44 18.96 -0.60
N ASP A 172 -0.71 20.07 -0.71
CA ASP A 172 -1.21 21.28 -1.35
C ASP A 172 -0.95 21.28 -2.88
N TYR A 173 -2.00 21.56 -3.65
CA TYR A 173 -1.90 21.77 -5.10
C TYR A 173 -2.24 23.20 -5.49
N PHE A 174 -1.66 23.66 -6.60
CA PHE A 174 -1.88 25.00 -7.13
C PHE A 174 -2.27 24.93 -8.61
N CYS A 175 -3.18 25.82 -9.03
CA CYS A 175 -3.62 25.88 -10.41
C CYS A 175 -2.43 26.21 -11.33
N PRO A 176 -2.17 25.44 -12.41
CA PRO A 176 -1.03 25.71 -13.26
C PRO A 176 -1.15 27.04 -14.01
N ASN A 177 -2.37 27.50 -14.29
CA ASN A 177 -2.64 28.76 -15.01
C ASN A 177 -2.61 29.99 -14.08
N CYS A 178 -3.45 30.04 -13.05
CA CYS A 178 -3.60 31.23 -12.20
C CYS A 178 -2.91 31.15 -10.83
N LYS A 179 -2.21 30.05 -10.54
CA LYS A 179 -1.47 29.80 -9.29
C LYS A 179 -2.29 29.80 -7.99
N GLU A 180 -3.61 29.91 -8.09
CA GLU A 180 -4.50 29.80 -6.92
C GLU A 180 -4.42 28.42 -6.28
N LYS A 181 -4.48 28.35 -4.94
CA LYS A 181 -4.50 27.09 -4.20
C LYS A 181 -5.77 26.30 -4.54
N LEU A 182 -5.59 25.04 -4.90
CA LEU A 182 -6.67 24.14 -5.28
C LEU A 182 -7.24 23.44 -4.04
N SER A 183 -8.51 23.07 -4.13
CA SER A 183 -9.25 22.36 -3.07
C SER A 183 -9.64 20.93 -3.45
N GLY A 184 -9.06 20.38 -4.53
CA GLY A 184 -9.39 19.05 -5.05
C GLY A 184 -10.45 19.08 -6.15
N LYS A 185 -10.98 20.26 -6.51
CA LYS A 185 -11.95 20.43 -7.60
C LYS A 185 -11.35 20.09 -8.97
N ARG A 186 -12.18 19.55 -9.86
CA ARG A 186 -11.88 19.32 -11.28
C ARG A 186 -11.76 20.60 -12.08
N ASN A 187 -12.37 21.69 -11.63
CA ASN A 187 -12.26 22.98 -12.29
C ASN A 187 -11.72 24.01 -11.31
N CYS A 188 -10.71 24.77 -11.74
CA CYS A 188 -10.21 25.91 -10.98
C CYS A 188 -11.31 26.95 -10.85
N LEU A 189 -11.62 27.38 -9.62
CA LEU A 189 -12.69 28.34 -9.36
C LEU A 189 -12.38 29.74 -9.89
N THR A 190 -11.10 30.09 -10.02
CA THR A 190 -10.67 31.42 -10.44
C THR A 190 -10.63 31.56 -11.96
N CYS A 191 -10.10 30.57 -12.68
CA CYS A 191 -9.88 30.66 -14.13
C CYS A 191 -10.64 29.63 -14.96
N GLY A 192 -11.41 28.74 -14.32
CA GLY A 192 -12.22 27.72 -15.01
C GLY A 192 -11.41 26.57 -15.64
N LEU A 193 -10.08 26.57 -15.51
CA LEU A 193 -9.24 25.51 -16.07
C LEU A 193 -9.57 24.15 -15.44
N GLU A 194 -9.77 23.14 -16.28
CA GLU A 194 -9.90 21.75 -15.83
C GLU A 194 -8.56 21.23 -15.26
N ILE A 195 -8.61 20.64 -14.07
CA ILE A 195 -7.47 20.16 -13.30
C ILE A 195 -7.45 18.64 -13.30
N PHE A 196 -6.27 18.11 -13.63
CA PHE A 196 -5.90 16.71 -13.44
C PHE A 196 -4.79 16.66 -12.39
N TYR A 197 -5.01 15.87 -11.35
CA TYR A 197 -4.08 15.71 -10.24
C TYR A 197 -3.06 14.60 -10.57
N PRO A 198 -1.81 14.69 -10.06
CA PRO A 198 -0.81 13.66 -10.28
C PRO A 198 -1.30 12.27 -9.87
N GLY A 199 -1.00 11.25 -10.67
CA GLY A 199 -1.46 9.87 -10.43
C GLY A 199 -2.82 9.53 -11.03
N GLU A 200 -3.55 10.51 -11.56
CA GLU A 200 -4.77 10.24 -12.28
C GLU A 200 -4.49 9.63 -13.65
N LYS A 201 -5.22 8.56 -13.99
CA LYS A 201 -5.23 8.05 -15.37
C LYS A 201 -5.98 9.08 -16.23
N HIS A 202 -5.23 9.87 -17.01
CA HIS A 202 -5.85 10.76 -17.98
C HIS A 202 -6.80 9.95 -18.88
N PRO A 203 -7.99 10.48 -19.19
CA PRO A 203 -8.82 9.90 -20.23
C PRO A 203 -8.03 9.95 -21.55
N LYS A 204 -7.44 8.82 -21.92
CA LYS A 204 -6.63 8.67 -23.14
C LYS A 204 -7.44 9.15 -24.33
N THR A 205 -6.83 10.02 -25.13
CA THR A 205 -7.40 10.46 -26.40
C THR A 205 -7.58 9.24 -27.33
N THR A 206 -8.56 9.27 -28.24
CA THR A 206 -8.82 8.17 -29.21
C THR A 206 -7.55 7.78 -29.99
N SER A 207 -6.68 8.75 -30.26
CA SER A 207 -5.35 8.60 -30.85
C SER A 207 -4.40 7.72 -30.03
N GLU A 208 -4.37 7.87 -28.70
CA GLU A 208 -3.50 7.07 -27.83
C GLU A 208 -3.97 5.62 -27.68
N LYS A 209 -5.29 5.38 -27.73
CA LYS A 209 -5.85 4.02 -27.78
C LYS A 209 -5.46 3.28 -29.06
N ILE A 210 -5.38 3.99 -30.19
CA ILE A 210 -4.95 3.44 -31.49
C ILE A 210 -3.46 3.12 -31.46
N ILE A 211 -2.62 3.98 -30.88
CA ILE A 211 -1.16 3.75 -30.75
C ILE A 211 -0.89 2.55 -29.84
N GLU A 212 -1.62 2.39 -28.74
CA GLU A 212 -1.42 1.24 -27.84
C GLU A 212 -1.91 -0.09 -28.47
N THR A 213 -2.97 -0.03 -29.27
CA THR A 213 -3.44 -1.19 -30.06
C THR A 213 -2.43 -1.54 -31.16
N SER A 214 -1.86 -0.54 -31.83
CA SER A 214 -0.80 -0.71 -32.82
C SER A 214 0.47 -1.29 -32.20
N ASN A 215 0.88 -0.82 -31.02
CA ASN A 215 2.05 -1.34 -30.32
C ASN A 215 1.83 -2.78 -29.84
N LYS A 216 0.62 -3.12 -29.36
CA LYS A 216 0.29 -4.51 -29.01
C LYS A 216 0.25 -5.43 -30.23
N ILE A 217 -0.20 -4.94 -31.38
CA ILE A 217 -0.17 -5.68 -32.66
C ILE A 217 1.27 -5.84 -33.16
N SER A 218 2.12 -4.82 -33.03
CA SER A 218 3.55 -4.90 -33.39
C SER A 218 4.28 -5.94 -32.52
N ILE A 219 4.06 -5.90 -31.19
CA ILE A 219 4.66 -6.86 -30.26
C ILE A 219 4.15 -8.28 -30.54
N ALA A 220 2.86 -8.45 -30.87
CA ALA A 220 2.32 -9.73 -31.29
C ALA A 220 2.89 -10.20 -32.64
N GLY A 221 3.12 -9.29 -33.59
CA GLY A 221 3.74 -9.57 -34.89
C GLY A 221 5.20 -10.02 -34.76
N ASP A 222 5.99 -9.32 -33.95
CA ASP A 222 7.40 -9.64 -33.68
C ASP A 222 7.51 -11.00 -32.96
N SER A 223 6.58 -11.30 -32.06
CA SER A 223 6.50 -12.59 -31.34
C SER A 223 6.15 -13.76 -32.28
N VAL A 224 5.26 -13.54 -33.25
CA VAL A 224 4.88 -14.56 -34.25
C VAL A 224 6.01 -14.78 -35.26
N GLN A 225 6.75 -13.73 -35.64
CA GLN A 225 7.89 -13.81 -36.54
C GLN A 225 9.09 -14.52 -35.90
N SER A 226 9.35 -14.30 -34.60
CA SER A 226 10.40 -15.03 -33.88
C SER A 226 10.05 -16.50 -33.68
N PHE A 227 8.77 -16.83 -33.46
CA PHE A 227 8.32 -18.22 -33.39
C PHE A 227 8.45 -18.92 -34.75
N GLY A 228 8.05 -18.26 -35.85
CA GLY A 228 8.16 -18.78 -37.22
C GLY A 228 9.61 -19.05 -37.67
N ASN A 229 10.55 -18.14 -37.41
CA ASN A 229 11.95 -18.35 -37.77
C ASN A 229 12.62 -19.46 -36.96
N SER A 230 12.24 -19.65 -35.69
CA SER A 230 12.77 -20.73 -34.85
C SER A 230 12.26 -22.13 -35.26
N MET A 231 11.01 -22.22 -35.72
CA MET A 231 10.40 -23.48 -36.18
C MET A 231 10.96 -23.94 -37.54
N ILE A 232 11.24 -23.01 -38.45
CA ILE A 232 11.80 -23.34 -39.78
C ILE A 232 13.27 -23.82 -39.66
N LEU A 233 14.08 -23.21 -38.78
CA LEU A 233 15.47 -23.65 -38.62
C LEU A 233 15.59 -25.02 -37.92
N GLY A 234 14.67 -25.38 -37.02
CA GLY A 234 14.71 -26.64 -36.27
C GLY A 234 14.27 -27.88 -37.05
N CYS A 235 13.27 -27.75 -37.94
CA CYS A 235 12.67 -28.90 -38.63
C CYS A 235 13.18 -29.13 -40.07
N THR A 236 13.77 -28.12 -40.72
CA THR A 236 14.14 -28.25 -42.14
C THR A 236 15.52 -28.88 -42.35
N ILE A 237 16.44 -28.71 -41.39
CA ILE A 237 17.81 -29.25 -41.47
C ILE A 237 17.84 -30.81 -41.41
N PRO A 238 17.09 -31.48 -40.51
CA PRO A 238 17.07 -32.95 -40.48
C PRO A 238 16.48 -33.56 -41.75
N ILE A 239 15.44 -32.94 -42.33
CA ILE A 239 14.76 -33.44 -43.53
C ILE A 239 15.68 -33.36 -44.75
N ILE A 240 16.42 -32.26 -44.92
CA ILE A 240 17.39 -32.11 -46.02
C ILE A 240 18.52 -33.14 -45.89
N ILE A 241 18.99 -33.43 -44.67
CA ILE A 241 20.02 -34.45 -44.43
C ILE A 241 19.50 -35.86 -44.78
N ILE A 242 18.25 -36.19 -44.41
CA ILE A 242 17.63 -37.48 -44.76
C ILE A 242 17.47 -37.63 -46.28
N ILE A 243 17.07 -36.57 -46.99
CA ILE A 243 16.94 -36.58 -48.44
C ILE A 243 18.30 -36.78 -49.13
N LEU A 244 19.36 -36.14 -48.62
CA LEU A 244 20.71 -36.31 -49.16
C LEU A 244 21.27 -37.73 -48.95
N ILE A 245 20.98 -38.35 -47.80
CA ILE A 245 21.38 -39.74 -47.52
C ILE A 245 20.65 -40.71 -48.45
N MET A 246 19.36 -40.50 -48.74
CA MET A 246 18.61 -41.34 -49.69
C MET A 246 19.00 -41.14 -51.16
N LEU A 247 19.73 -40.08 -51.52
CA LEU A 247 20.23 -39.85 -52.88
C LEU A 247 21.66 -40.35 -53.10
N LEU A 248 22.40 -40.64 -52.03
CA LEU A 248 23.80 -41.11 -52.06
C LEU A 248 23.95 -42.61 -51.77
N PHE A 249 22.87 -43.30 -51.42
CA PHE A 249 22.77 -44.75 -51.26
C PHE A 249 21.68 -45.31 -52.19
#